data_AF-A0A1L9NB51-F1
#
_entry.id   AF-A0A1L9NB51-F1
#
_cell.length_a   1.000
_cell.length_b   1.000
_cell.length_c   1.000
_cell.angle_alpha   90.00
_cell.angle_beta   90.00
_cell.angle_gamma   90.00
#
_symmetry.space_group_name_H-M   'P 1'
#
loop_
_entity.id
_entity.type
_entity.pdbx_description
1 polymer ?
#
loop_
_entity_poly.entity_id
_entity_poly.type
_entity_poly.pdbx_seq_one_letter_code
_entity_poly.pdbx_strand_id
1 'polypeptide(L)'
;MPVFQYSPLDQGPFSTRILRLLPSKDRAAPIACQLSNYSLLDDTAQEYDALSYVWGDKADGQCNISINNQAFSVGKNLHSALLRLRGPNFERTLWVDAVCIDQNNMREKEEQIQNMARIYEQASQVMVWLGEEADNSTRALEAIRVAAEGVFAGEPYVLPSESIPIEGVKSLFQRRWFYRMWILQEVGLARNIQIQCGPVRMSGYTFATGIQAWGSYAGPCVLSTTRLIRGAIFRPQYGTLSMNKLSLAELVNMHHTSEASILHDKIYALLGLSSDSHKAPGLLPNYQVSWEQLFQRLIRFLLNEQVSVKTWPGREIAGIQCSGRILGFIVTADDTHTKTNLQVLLTGVANTGHKKLWKVKWTIRKSVESIKPMDIVCLLQGVPDPSIIRYTDGCFRVVVLRAVLQKTYGAGSADFQQIRSQNNRPSRSLHLIWSWEEQISPSSAILDLAAEAVGLGTYSAIRKVLWDTNVAMHETAYNYNNTYWPAMLAAEDILRLLAERLGYRDLTTRRALYSVALLYSKGNIGDKRIPLLNLDRTKARDILQRMCEIRLKKDFALLVGRDYFRRMYINEPGFVSGDMEVPYNVRFTTSLEDLLREIEHRPTLKLSPLF
;
A
#
# COMPACT_ATOMS: atom_id res chain seq x y z
N MET A 1 9.78 42.74 -23.21
CA MET A 1 10.51 42.56 -21.94
C MET A 1 11.55 41.46 -22.13
N PRO A 2 12.76 41.58 -21.56
CA PRO A 2 13.75 40.49 -21.57
C PRO A 2 13.19 39.26 -20.87
N VAL A 3 13.67 38.06 -21.23
CA VAL A 3 13.28 36.80 -20.59
C VAL A 3 13.90 36.72 -19.20
N PHE A 4 13.13 36.29 -18.21
CA PHE A 4 13.61 36.14 -16.83
C PHE A 4 14.72 35.09 -16.74
N GLN A 5 15.76 35.39 -15.94
CA GLN A 5 16.85 34.47 -15.65
C GLN A 5 17.02 34.31 -14.15
N TYR A 6 17.14 33.07 -13.68
CA TYR A 6 17.36 32.77 -12.27
C TYR A 6 18.77 33.16 -11.84
N SER A 7 18.88 33.82 -10.69
CA SER A 7 20.13 33.93 -9.95
C SER A 7 20.34 32.66 -9.10
N PRO A 8 21.57 32.12 -9.00
CA PRO A 8 21.85 30.97 -8.14
C PRO A 8 21.43 31.19 -6.66
N LEU A 9 21.07 30.09 -5.98
CA LEU A 9 20.79 30.10 -4.55
C LEU A 9 22.12 30.02 -3.77
N ASP A 10 22.74 31.17 -3.52
CA ASP A 10 24.09 31.25 -2.92
C ASP A 10 24.10 31.08 -1.37
N GLN A 11 22.94 30.90 -0.73
CA GLN A 11 22.78 30.94 0.74
C GLN A 11 22.87 29.56 1.43
N GLY A 12 23.44 28.55 0.74
CA GLY A 12 23.58 27.19 1.27
C GLY A 12 22.30 26.34 1.17
N PRO A 13 22.30 25.13 1.75
CA PRO A 13 21.31 24.10 1.44
C PRO A 13 19.90 24.38 1.96
N PHE A 14 19.73 25.38 2.84
CA PHE A 14 18.45 25.74 3.45
C PHE A 14 17.96 27.11 2.98
N SER A 15 17.93 27.30 1.66
CA SER A 15 17.43 28.53 1.04
C SER A 15 16.42 28.19 -0.06
N THR A 16 15.51 29.12 -0.32
CA THR A 16 14.55 29.05 -1.43
C THR A 16 14.32 30.45 -2.00
N ARG A 17 13.37 30.61 -2.92
CA ARG A 17 12.90 31.92 -3.39
C ARG A 17 11.46 32.14 -2.97
N ILE A 18 11.09 33.40 -2.78
CA ILE A 18 9.74 33.82 -2.45
C ILE A 18 9.24 34.84 -3.46
N LEU A 19 8.00 34.64 -3.91
CA LEU A 19 7.31 35.43 -4.90
C LEU A 19 6.44 36.48 -4.20
N ARG A 20 6.72 37.77 -4.43
CA ARG A 20 5.82 38.87 -4.07
C ARG A 20 4.93 39.20 -5.26
N LEU A 21 3.64 38.88 -5.15
CA LEU A 21 2.61 39.18 -6.13
C LEU A 21 2.10 40.61 -5.91
N LEU A 22 2.34 41.50 -6.87
CA LEU A 22 2.01 42.93 -6.74
C LEU A 22 0.51 43.19 -6.92
N PRO A 23 -0.06 44.17 -6.20
CA PRO A 23 -1.48 44.48 -6.28
C PRO A 23 -1.84 45.21 -7.59
N SER A 24 -3.11 45.11 -7.98
CA SER A 24 -3.69 45.95 -9.03
C SER A 24 -5.19 46.13 -8.81
N LYS A 25 -5.66 47.38 -8.86
CA LYS A 25 -7.09 47.70 -8.83
C LYS A 25 -7.82 47.18 -10.07
N ASP A 26 -7.15 47.18 -11.22
CA ASP A 26 -7.67 46.60 -12.44
C ASP A 26 -7.33 45.10 -12.48
N ARG A 27 -8.38 44.26 -12.54
CA ARG A 27 -8.24 42.81 -12.65
C ARG A 27 -7.73 42.35 -14.00
N ALA A 28 -7.93 43.14 -15.06
CA ALA A 28 -7.46 42.84 -16.41
C ALA A 28 -5.97 43.22 -16.61
N ALA A 29 -5.40 44.04 -15.72
CA ALA A 29 -4.00 44.43 -15.79
C ALA A 29 -3.08 43.19 -15.72
N PRO A 30 -1.95 43.18 -16.47
CA PRO A 30 -0.97 42.11 -16.42
C PRO A 30 -0.50 41.79 -15.00
N ILE A 31 -0.19 40.53 -14.72
CA ILE A 31 0.35 40.12 -13.42
C ILE A 31 1.81 40.54 -13.32
N ALA A 32 2.12 41.33 -12.30
CA ALA A 32 3.49 41.72 -11.96
C ALA A 32 3.90 41.14 -10.60
N CYS A 33 5.13 40.64 -10.53
CA CYS A 33 5.70 39.98 -9.37
C CYS A 33 7.16 40.41 -9.15
N GLN A 34 7.63 40.23 -7.92
CA GLN A 34 9.05 40.29 -7.57
C GLN A 34 9.49 38.93 -6.99
N LEU A 35 10.71 38.50 -7.29
CA LEU A 35 11.28 37.25 -6.76
C LEU A 35 12.57 37.57 -6.00
N SER A 36 12.69 37.05 -4.78
CA SER A 36 13.85 37.25 -3.91
C SER A 36 14.25 35.97 -3.17
N ASN A 37 15.53 35.82 -2.86
CA ASN A 37 16.04 34.71 -2.05
C ASN A 37 15.52 34.80 -0.62
N TYR A 38 15.29 33.64 -0.01
CA TYR A 38 14.74 33.49 1.33
C TYR A 38 15.49 32.38 2.08
N SER A 39 15.93 32.70 3.30
CA SER A 39 16.59 31.76 4.21
C SER A 39 15.53 30.96 4.96
N LEU A 40 15.63 29.62 4.91
CA LEU A 40 14.77 28.73 5.69
C LEU A 40 15.30 28.54 7.12
N LEU A 41 16.51 29.03 7.43
CA LEU A 41 17.15 28.88 8.74
C LEU A 41 16.52 29.75 9.83
N ASP A 42 15.92 30.87 9.44
CA ASP A 42 15.45 31.89 10.36
C ASP A 42 14.00 31.59 10.80
N ASP A 43 13.82 31.12 12.04
CA ASP A 43 12.49 30.87 12.64
C ASP A 43 11.65 32.16 12.83
N THR A 44 12.27 33.33 12.60
CA THR A 44 11.66 34.67 12.70
C THR A 44 11.36 35.31 11.34
N ALA A 45 11.64 34.62 10.23
CA ALA A 45 11.57 35.22 8.90
C ALA A 45 10.14 35.42 8.38
N GLN A 46 9.99 36.50 7.60
CA GLN A 46 8.81 37.00 6.92
C GLN A 46 7.78 35.92 6.55
N GLU A 47 6.54 36.13 7.01
CA GLU A 47 5.39 35.27 6.72
C GLU A 47 5.11 35.19 5.21
N TYR A 48 4.98 33.96 4.69
CA TYR A 48 4.56 33.67 3.33
C TYR A 48 3.47 32.60 3.31
N ASP A 49 2.57 32.68 2.34
CA ASP A 49 1.65 31.59 2.05
C ASP A 49 2.30 30.65 1.03
N ALA A 50 2.04 29.34 1.10
CA ALA A 50 2.43 28.42 0.04
C ALA A 50 1.22 28.05 -0.84
N LEU A 51 1.43 27.95 -2.15
CA LEU A 51 0.38 27.55 -3.09
C LEU A 51 0.42 26.04 -3.32
N SER A 52 -0.74 25.39 -3.20
CA SER A 52 -0.97 23.99 -3.56
C SER A 52 -1.95 23.95 -4.74
N TYR A 53 -1.49 23.56 -5.92
CA TYR A 53 -2.29 23.62 -7.15
C TYR A 53 -1.80 22.61 -8.18
N VAL A 54 -2.66 22.24 -9.14
CA VAL A 54 -2.27 21.38 -10.27
C VAL A 54 -1.56 22.21 -11.34
N TRP A 55 -0.38 21.79 -11.80
CA TRP A 55 0.35 22.55 -12.83
C TRP A 55 -0.41 22.72 -14.16
N GLY A 56 -1.25 21.75 -14.52
CA GLY A 56 -1.99 21.69 -15.78
C GLY A 56 -1.24 20.90 -16.85
N ASP A 57 -1.85 20.73 -18.02
CA ASP A 57 -1.18 20.12 -19.18
C ASP A 57 -0.41 21.19 -19.97
N LYS A 58 0.72 20.82 -20.59
CA LYS A 58 1.40 21.71 -21.54
C LYS A 58 0.50 22.05 -22.73
N ALA A 59 -0.40 21.13 -23.11
CA ALA A 59 -1.39 21.34 -24.15
C ALA A 59 -2.38 22.48 -23.84
N ASP A 60 -2.58 22.79 -22.56
CA ASP A 60 -3.45 23.89 -22.14
C ASP A 60 -2.86 25.25 -22.50
N GLY A 61 -1.56 25.33 -22.82
CA GLY A 61 -0.86 26.55 -23.18
C GLY A 61 -0.33 27.33 -21.97
N GLN A 62 0.40 28.42 -22.26
CA GLN A 62 1.07 29.25 -21.26
C GLN A 62 0.55 30.70 -21.30
N CYS A 63 0.65 31.37 -20.16
CA CYS A 63 0.37 32.78 -19.98
C CYS A 63 1.63 33.49 -19.48
N ASN A 64 1.82 34.76 -19.86
CA ASN A 64 2.98 35.53 -19.43
C ASN A 64 2.64 36.36 -18.19
N ILE A 65 3.57 36.34 -17.23
CA ILE A 65 3.63 37.26 -16.10
C ILE A 65 4.96 38.02 -16.16
N SER A 66 5.09 39.13 -15.42
CA SER A 66 6.38 39.81 -15.27
C SER A 66 6.98 39.54 -13.89
N ILE A 67 8.21 39.02 -13.84
CA ILE A 67 8.99 38.86 -12.61
C ILE A 67 10.19 39.81 -12.68
N ASN A 68 10.35 40.70 -11.70
CA ASN A 68 11.44 41.69 -11.68
C ASN A 68 11.54 42.49 -13.02
N ASN A 69 10.40 42.84 -13.61
CA ASN A 69 10.26 43.50 -14.93
C ASN A 69 10.75 42.68 -16.15
N GLN A 70 10.92 41.37 -15.99
CA GLN A 70 11.29 40.42 -17.04
C GLN A 70 10.12 39.46 -17.32
N ALA A 71 9.97 39.01 -18.56
CA ALA A 71 8.91 38.09 -18.95
C ALA A 71 9.17 36.67 -18.44
N PHE A 72 8.16 36.06 -17.82
CA PHE A 72 8.18 34.67 -17.36
C PHE A 72 6.86 33.98 -17.75
N SER A 73 6.93 32.76 -18.27
CA SER A 73 5.76 32.03 -18.73
C SER A 73 5.31 31.00 -17.70
N VAL A 74 4.02 31.00 -17.37
CA VAL A 74 3.39 30.07 -16.43
C VAL A 74 2.24 29.33 -17.09
N GLY A 75 1.88 28.16 -16.56
CA GLY A 75 0.67 27.45 -17.02
C GLY A 75 -0.61 28.25 -16.75
N LYS A 76 -1.65 28.06 -17.57
CA LYS A 76 -2.96 28.75 -17.43
C LYS A 76 -3.58 28.58 -16.05
N ASN A 77 -3.45 27.40 -15.44
CA ASN A 77 -4.02 27.17 -14.12
C ASN A 77 -3.32 27.99 -13.03
N LEU A 78 -1.98 28.09 -13.07
CA LEU A 78 -1.24 28.97 -12.16
C LEU A 78 -1.58 30.44 -12.40
N HIS A 79 -1.66 30.88 -13.65
CA HIS A 79 -2.05 32.25 -13.97
C HIS A 79 -3.43 32.61 -13.38
N SER A 80 -4.40 31.71 -13.52
CA SER A 80 -5.76 31.89 -12.97
C SER A 80 -5.73 31.95 -11.43
N ALA A 81 -4.96 31.07 -10.78
CA ALA A 81 -4.74 31.11 -9.34
C ALA A 81 -4.14 32.46 -8.89
N LEU A 82 -3.07 32.92 -9.56
CA LEU A 82 -2.43 34.20 -9.24
C LEU A 82 -3.38 35.39 -9.46
N LEU A 83 -4.16 35.41 -10.55
CA LEU A 83 -5.20 36.44 -10.76
C LEU A 83 -6.20 36.49 -9.61
N ARG A 84 -6.64 35.33 -9.12
CA ARG A 84 -7.62 35.21 -8.03
C ARG A 84 -7.04 35.53 -6.65
N LEU A 85 -5.73 35.32 -6.48
CA LEU A 85 -5.01 35.63 -5.24
C LEU A 85 -4.53 37.08 -5.16
N ARG A 86 -4.38 37.76 -6.31
CA ARG A 86 -3.96 39.16 -6.42
C ARG A 86 -4.98 40.07 -5.74
N GLY A 87 -4.50 40.82 -4.74
CA GLY A 87 -5.29 41.84 -4.07
C GLY A 87 -5.34 43.16 -4.87
N PRO A 88 -6.35 44.00 -4.63
CA PRO A 88 -6.43 45.31 -5.29
C PRO A 88 -5.42 46.33 -4.75
N ASN A 89 -5.04 46.22 -3.47
CA ASN A 89 -4.29 47.24 -2.75
C ASN A 89 -3.02 46.72 -2.06
N PHE A 90 -2.95 45.42 -1.75
CA PHE A 90 -1.84 44.83 -0.99
C PHE A 90 -1.17 43.74 -1.79
N GLU A 91 0.17 43.74 -1.75
CA GLU A 91 0.96 42.63 -2.26
C GLU A 91 0.74 41.36 -1.43
N ARG A 92 0.98 40.20 -2.04
CA ARG A 92 0.94 38.91 -1.36
C ARG A 92 2.27 38.19 -1.52
N THR A 93 2.80 37.71 -0.41
CA THR A 93 4.01 36.90 -0.37
C THR A 93 3.64 35.43 -0.50
N LEU A 94 4.14 34.78 -1.55
CA LEU A 94 3.78 33.42 -1.95
C LEU A 94 5.03 32.57 -2.18
N TRP A 95 4.98 31.29 -1.80
CA TRP A 95 5.84 30.27 -2.37
C TRP A 95 5.05 29.47 -3.41
N VAL A 96 5.58 29.40 -4.63
CA VAL A 96 4.98 28.67 -5.76
C VAL A 96 6.08 27.86 -6.42
N ASP A 97 6.02 26.53 -6.31
CA ASP A 97 7.02 25.59 -6.82
C ASP A 97 7.52 25.88 -8.25
N ALA A 98 6.60 26.10 -9.20
CA ALA A 98 6.91 26.34 -10.61
C ALA A 98 7.62 27.68 -10.88
N VAL A 99 7.64 28.58 -9.89
CA VAL A 99 8.27 29.92 -10.02
C VAL A 99 9.47 30.06 -9.10
N CYS A 100 9.37 29.59 -7.85
CA CYS A 100 10.40 29.74 -6.84
C CYS A 100 11.60 28.78 -7.05
N ILE A 101 11.37 27.67 -7.73
CA ILE A 101 12.40 26.67 -8.08
C ILE A 101 12.76 26.87 -9.57
N ASP A 102 14.05 26.91 -9.88
CA ASP A 102 14.52 26.82 -11.26
C ASP A 102 14.30 25.39 -11.78
N GLN A 103 13.19 25.19 -12.48
CA GLN A 103 12.79 23.89 -13.02
C GLN A 103 13.74 23.33 -14.08
N ASN A 104 14.63 24.17 -14.63
CA ASN A 104 15.62 23.76 -15.63
C ASN A 104 16.96 23.36 -14.99
N ASN A 105 17.15 23.63 -13.70
CA ASN A 105 18.34 23.24 -12.94
C ASN A 105 18.04 22.00 -12.09
N MET A 106 18.42 20.82 -12.58
CA MET A 106 18.12 19.54 -11.93
C MET A 106 18.69 19.45 -10.51
N ARG A 107 19.90 19.98 -10.30
CA ARG A 107 20.54 19.99 -8.97
C ARG A 107 19.76 20.87 -8.00
N GLU A 108 19.42 22.09 -8.41
CA GLU A 108 18.60 22.98 -7.60
C GLU A 108 17.25 22.32 -7.28
N LYS A 109 16.60 21.72 -8.27
CA LYS A 109 15.33 21.02 -8.10
C LYS A 109 15.40 19.91 -7.04
N GLU A 110 16.43 19.06 -7.11
CA GLU A 110 16.63 17.97 -6.13
C GLU A 110 16.90 18.51 -4.72
N GLU A 111 17.65 19.60 -4.58
CA GLU A 111 17.88 20.29 -3.31
C GLU A 111 16.58 20.93 -2.78
N GLN A 112 15.80 21.60 -3.63
CA GLN A 112 14.52 22.21 -3.26
C GLN A 112 13.46 21.18 -2.86
N ILE A 113 13.41 20.02 -3.51
CA ILE A 113 12.50 18.92 -3.13
C ILE A 113 12.79 18.44 -1.70
N GLN A 114 14.07 18.36 -1.30
CA GLN A 114 14.43 18.01 0.08
C GLN A 114 13.96 19.10 1.06
N ASN A 115 13.91 20.36 0.62
CA ASN A 115 13.43 21.48 1.43
C ASN A 115 11.92 21.66 1.45
N MET A 116 11.16 21.04 0.54
CA MET A 116 9.69 21.22 0.45
C MET A 116 8.98 20.98 1.79
N ALA A 117 9.43 19.98 2.55
CA ALA A 117 8.87 19.69 3.86
C ALA A 117 8.95 20.91 4.80
N ARG A 118 10.14 21.52 4.87
CA ARG A 118 10.41 22.71 5.69
C ARG A 118 9.64 23.92 5.18
N ILE A 119 9.57 24.09 3.86
CA ILE A 119 8.84 25.20 3.22
C ILE A 119 7.35 25.16 3.59
N TYR A 120 6.68 24.01 3.42
CA TYR A 120 5.26 23.89 3.76
C TYR A 120 4.99 23.91 5.27
N GLU A 121 5.94 23.45 6.09
CA GLU A 121 5.86 23.51 7.55
C GLU A 121 6.04 24.94 8.11
N GLN A 122 6.86 25.78 7.45
CA GLN A 122 7.11 27.16 7.84
C GLN A 122 6.11 28.16 7.24
N ALA A 123 5.37 27.80 6.18
CA ALA A 123 4.36 28.67 5.60
C ALA A 123 3.25 29.04 6.60
N SER A 124 2.81 30.31 6.57
CA SER A 124 1.72 30.81 7.42
C SER A 124 0.41 30.08 7.15
N GLN A 125 0.15 29.78 5.88
CA GLN A 125 -0.94 28.91 5.45
C GLN A 125 -0.63 28.31 4.07
N VAL A 126 -1.35 27.25 3.74
CA VAL A 126 -1.36 26.65 2.40
C VAL A 126 -2.67 26.99 1.71
N MET A 127 -2.56 27.72 0.60
CA MET A 127 -3.67 28.04 -0.29
C MET A 127 -3.85 26.87 -1.28
N VAL A 128 -4.89 26.08 -1.10
CA VAL A 128 -5.26 25.00 -2.02
C VAL A 128 -6.14 25.57 -3.12
N TRP A 129 -5.62 25.58 -4.35
CA TRP A 129 -6.35 26.00 -5.54
C TRP A 129 -6.88 24.78 -6.31
N LEU A 130 -8.19 24.61 -6.30
CA LEU A 130 -8.87 23.51 -6.98
C LEU A 130 -9.22 23.81 -8.44
N GLY A 131 -8.89 25.00 -8.95
CA GLY A 131 -9.26 25.46 -10.29
C GLY A 131 -10.40 26.47 -10.30
N GLU A 132 -10.71 26.97 -11.49
CA GLU A 132 -11.84 27.86 -11.74
C GLU A 132 -13.19 27.17 -11.46
N GLU A 133 -14.25 27.98 -11.43
CA GLU A 133 -15.61 27.47 -11.28
C GLU A 133 -16.02 26.66 -12.52
N ALA A 134 -16.43 25.41 -12.29
CA ALA A 134 -16.86 24.47 -13.32
C ALA A 134 -17.65 23.32 -12.67
N ASP A 135 -18.50 22.63 -13.44
CA ASP A 135 -19.20 21.42 -13.02
C ASP A 135 -19.98 21.60 -11.69
N ASN A 136 -20.64 22.75 -11.54
CA ASN A 136 -21.39 23.13 -10.33
C ASN A 136 -20.55 23.18 -9.04
N SER A 137 -19.22 23.39 -9.13
CA SER A 137 -18.32 23.41 -7.97
C SER A 137 -18.73 24.40 -6.88
N THR A 138 -19.34 25.53 -7.22
CA THR A 138 -19.87 26.49 -6.24
C THR A 138 -21.00 25.87 -5.40
N ARG A 139 -21.98 25.23 -6.05
CA ARG A 139 -23.07 24.53 -5.33
C ARG A 139 -22.55 23.32 -4.55
N ALA A 140 -21.52 22.64 -5.07
CA ALA A 140 -20.85 21.54 -4.37
C ALA A 140 -20.17 22.01 -3.08
N LEU A 141 -19.41 23.11 -3.14
CA LEU A 141 -18.77 23.70 -1.96
C LEU A 141 -19.79 24.21 -0.96
N GLU A 142 -20.90 24.81 -1.41
CA GLU A 142 -22.00 25.20 -0.54
C GLU A 142 -22.59 23.97 0.19
N ALA A 143 -22.85 22.89 -0.52
CA ALA A 143 -23.38 21.66 0.07
C ALA A 143 -22.41 21.01 1.09
N ILE A 144 -21.11 21.09 0.83
CA ILE A 144 -20.06 20.68 1.79
C ILE A 144 -20.07 21.60 3.02
N ARG A 145 -20.26 22.92 2.84
CA ARG A 145 -20.33 23.88 3.96
C ARG A 145 -21.52 23.57 4.87
N VAL A 146 -22.72 23.45 4.29
CA VAL A 146 -23.95 23.12 5.01
C VAL A 146 -23.80 21.80 5.75
N ALA A 147 -23.14 20.80 5.14
CA ALA A 147 -22.84 19.54 5.83
C ALA A 147 -21.94 19.71 7.05
N ALA A 148 -20.91 20.55 6.95
CA ALA A 148 -20.03 20.85 8.07
C ALA A 148 -20.80 21.57 9.21
N GLU A 149 -21.65 22.54 8.86
CA GLU A 149 -22.48 23.28 9.81
C GLU A 149 -23.43 22.35 10.58
N GLY A 150 -24.11 21.42 9.90
CA GLY A 150 -24.95 20.42 10.55
C GLY A 150 -24.18 19.52 11.52
N VAL A 151 -22.96 19.10 11.15
CA VAL A 151 -22.07 18.34 12.06
C VAL A 151 -21.70 19.17 13.29
N PHE A 152 -21.44 20.47 13.14
CA PHE A 152 -21.15 21.35 14.28
C PHE A 152 -22.36 21.60 15.18
N ALA A 153 -23.56 21.62 14.60
CA ALA A 153 -24.82 21.74 15.34
C ALA A 153 -25.26 20.42 16.03
N GLY A 154 -24.59 19.30 15.73
CA GLY A 154 -24.99 17.97 16.24
C GLY A 154 -26.24 17.41 15.56
N GLU A 155 -26.60 17.95 14.39
CA GLU A 155 -27.78 17.52 13.65
C GLU A 155 -27.45 16.33 12.72
N PRO A 156 -28.37 15.37 12.56
CA PRO A 156 -28.22 14.32 11.56
C PRO A 156 -28.25 14.95 10.17
N TYR A 157 -27.12 14.87 9.47
CA TYR A 157 -27.05 15.41 8.11
C TYR A 157 -27.94 14.60 7.16
N VAL A 158 -28.87 15.29 6.50
CA VAL A 158 -29.68 14.76 5.41
C VAL A 158 -29.04 15.21 4.10
N LEU A 159 -28.67 14.25 3.24
CA LEU A 159 -28.19 14.57 1.90
C LEU A 159 -29.26 15.39 1.15
N PRO A 160 -28.85 16.43 0.39
CA PRO A 160 -29.78 17.21 -0.43
C PRO A 160 -30.59 16.27 -1.32
N SER A 161 -31.91 16.48 -1.40
CA SER A 161 -32.80 15.72 -2.29
C SER A 161 -32.60 16.09 -3.77
N GLU A 162 -31.96 17.22 -4.05
CA GLU A 162 -31.63 17.66 -5.41
C GLU A 162 -30.46 16.86 -6.00
N SER A 163 -30.54 16.52 -7.28
CA SER A 163 -29.48 15.80 -8.00
C SER A 163 -28.23 16.66 -8.26
N ILE A 164 -28.40 17.98 -8.43
CA ILE A 164 -27.33 18.90 -8.85
C ILE A 164 -26.21 19.01 -7.81
N PRO A 165 -26.47 19.18 -6.50
CA PRO A 165 -25.43 19.13 -5.47
C PRO A 165 -24.64 17.82 -5.46
N ILE A 166 -25.31 16.68 -5.67
CA ILE A 166 -24.66 15.35 -5.67
C ILE A 166 -23.66 15.24 -6.83
N GLU A 167 -24.09 15.58 -8.05
CA GLU A 167 -23.20 15.51 -9.21
C GLU A 167 -22.06 16.54 -9.12
N GLY A 168 -22.33 17.75 -8.62
CA GLY A 168 -21.28 18.74 -8.40
C GLY A 168 -20.22 18.28 -7.39
N VAL A 169 -20.63 17.60 -6.30
CA VAL A 169 -19.68 17.03 -5.32
C VAL A 169 -18.86 15.89 -5.94
N LYS A 170 -19.49 15.00 -6.72
CA LYS A 170 -18.77 13.95 -7.45
C LYS A 170 -17.74 14.53 -8.42
N SER A 171 -18.12 15.53 -9.23
CA SER A 171 -17.21 16.21 -10.15
C SER A 171 -16.07 16.94 -9.42
N LEU A 172 -16.34 17.54 -8.26
CA LEU A 172 -15.31 18.14 -7.42
C LEU A 172 -14.28 17.10 -6.96
N PHE A 173 -14.74 15.93 -6.51
CA PHE A 173 -13.88 14.82 -6.07
C PHE A 173 -13.05 14.19 -7.18
N GLN A 174 -13.49 14.31 -8.44
CA GLN A 174 -12.76 13.86 -9.63
C GLN A 174 -11.65 14.83 -10.06
N ARG A 175 -11.55 16.02 -9.45
CA ARG A 175 -10.50 16.98 -9.82
C ARG A 175 -9.12 16.40 -9.51
N ARG A 176 -8.22 16.49 -10.50
CA ARG A 176 -6.85 15.94 -10.48
C ARG A 176 -6.05 16.34 -9.23
N TRP A 177 -6.37 17.48 -8.60
CA TRP A 177 -5.71 17.91 -7.36
C TRP A 177 -5.72 16.81 -6.29
N PHE A 178 -6.86 16.14 -6.06
CA PHE A 178 -6.99 15.13 -5.00
C PHE A 178 -6.12 13.89 -5.17
N TYR A 179 -5.70 13.61 -6.40
CA TYR A 179 -5.01 12.39 -6.75
C TYR A 179 -3.49 12.56 -6.72
N ARG A 180 -2.96 13.78 -6.68
CA ARG A 180 -1.51 14.01 -6.77
C ARG A 180 -0.77 13.57 -5.51
N MET A 181 0.40 12.97 -5.70
CA MET A 181 1.28 12.56 -4.61
C MET A 181 1.81 13.74 -3.79
N TRP A 182 2.23 14.82 -4.47
CA TRP A 182 2.89 15.96 -3.83
C TRP A 182 2.03 16.64 -2.78
N ILE A 183 0.71 16.71 -2.98
CA ILE A 183 -0.21 17.40 -2.05
C ILE A 183 -0.13 16.84 -0.63
N LEU A 184 0.29 15.58 -0.46
CA LEU A 184 0.37 14.95 0.85
C LEU A 184 1.35 15.69 1.75
N GLN A 185 2.51 16.13 1.23
CA GLN A 185 3.42 16.99 1.97
C GLN A 185 2.84 18.40 2.14
N GLU A 186 2.26 18.93 1.06
CA GLU A 186 1.72 20.29 1.02
C GLU A 186 0.65 20.50 2.10
N VAL A 187 -0.36 19.63 2.17
CA VAL A 187 -1.43 19.71 3.19
C VAL A 187 -1.10 18.94 4.47
N GLY A 188 -0.15 18.01 4.44
CA GLY A 188 0.27 17.21 5.60
C GLY A 188 1.18 17.97 6.57
N LEU A 189 1.84 19.03 6.11
CA LEU A 189 2.75 19.85 6.92
C LEU A 189 2.22 21.26 7.20
N ALA A 190 1.23 21.73 6.43
CA ALA A 190 0.59 23.04 6.60
C ALA A 190 0.07 23.33 8.03
N ARG A 191 0.35 24.50 8.60
CA ARG A 191 -0.25 24.90 9.89
C ARG A 191 -1.72 25.33 9.74
N ASN A 192 -2.02 26.02 8.65
CA ASN A 192 -3.35 26.47 8.29
C ASN A 192 -3.61 26.17 6.80
N ILE A 193 -4.84 25.83 6.44
CA ILE A 193 -5.20 25.46 5.07
C ILE A 193 -6.46 26.23 4.66
N GLN A 194 -6.40 26.85 3.48
CA GLN A 194 -7.54 27.51 2.85
C GLN A 194 -7.82 26.86 1.50
N ILE A 195 -9.05 26.40 1.30
CA ILE A 195 -9.51 25.84 0.03
C ILE A 195 -10.11 26.96 -0.81
N GLN A 196 -9.70 27.04 -2.07
CA GLN A 196 -10.23 27.98 -3.03
C GLN A 196 -10.59 27.29 -4.35
N CYS A 197 -11.81 27.55 -4.84
CA CYS A 197 -12.28 27.16 -6.17
C CYS A 197 -13.02 28.33 -6.80
N GLY A 198 -12.51 28.83 -7.91
CA GLY A 198 -13.04 30.05 -8.54
C GLY A 198 -13.15 31.19 -7.52
N PRO A 199 -14.35 31.78 -7.31
CA PRO A 199 -14.56 32.84 -6.32
C PRO A 199 -14.74 32.33 -4.87
N VAL A 200 -15.05 31.05 -4.68
CA VAL A 200 -15.42 30.51 -3.37
C VAL A 200 -14.17 30.15 -2.57
N ARG A 201 -14.16 30.58 -1.30
CA ARG A 201 -13.12 30.24 -0.32
C ARG A 201 -13.75 29.55 0.89
N MET A 202 -13.05 28.57 1.44
CA MET A 202 -13.49 27.81 2.61
C MET A 202 -12.28 27.39 3.44
N SER A 203 -12.42 27.39 4.78
CA SER A 203 -11.37 26.84 5.64
C SER A 203 -11.19 25.34 5.37
N GLY A 204 -9.94 24.85 5.46
CA GLY A 204 -9.66 23.43 5.29
C GLY A 204 -10.42 22.55 6.30
N TYR A 205 -10.60 23.01 7.54
CA TYR A 205 -11.33 22.27 8.56
C TYR A 205 -12.83 22.13 8.24
N THR A 206 -13.47 23.22 7.79
CA THR A 206 -14.87 23.18 7.31
C THR A 206 -15.01 22.24 6.13
N PHE A 207 -14.11 22.35 5.15
CA PHE A 207 -14.10 21.50 3.96
C PHE A 207 -13.98 20.01 4.34
N ALA A 208 -13.01 19.68 5.19
CA ALA A 208 -12.75 18.31 5.59
C ALA A 208 -13.81 17.73 6.54
N THR A 209 -14.51 18.58 7.28
CA THR A 209 -15.66 18.17 8.09
C THR A 209 -16.85 17.84 7.21
N GLY A 210 -17.18 18.73 6.27
CA GLY A 210 -18.30 18.54 5.36
C GLY A 210 -18.17 17.29 4.48
N ILE A 211 -16.97 16.99 3.97
CA ILE A 211 -16.72 15.79 3.16
C ILE A 211 -17.12 14.48 3.86
N GLN A 212 -17.13 14.41 5.19
CA GLN A 212 -17.53 13.18 5.90
C GLN A 212 -18.95 12.76 5.57
N ALA A 213 -19.86 13.72 5.41
CA ALA A 213 -21.23 13.46 5.01
C ALA A 213 -21.35 12.94 3.56
N TRP A 214 -20.34 13.24 2.74
CA TRP A 214 -20.24 12.85 1.34
C TRP A 214 -19.28 11.66 1.12
N GLY A 215 -18.87 10.99 2.21
CA GLY A 215 -17.83 9.97 2.20
C GLY A 215 -18.11 8.76 1.30
N SER A 216 -19.38 8.47 1.01
CA SER A 216 -19.79 7.40 0.07
C SER A 216 -19.41 7.69 -1.38
N TYR A 217 -19.24 8.96 -1.75
CA TYR A 217 -18.82 9.39 -3.10
C TYR A 217 -17.32 9.66 -3.19
N ALA A 218 -16.63 9.75 -2.05
CA ALA A 218 -15.22 10.07 -1.99
C ALA A 218 -14.34 8.82 -2.15
N GLY A 219 -13.47 8.82 -3.16
CA GLY A 219 -12.46 7.78 -3.34
C GLY A 219 -11.36 7.80 -2.27
N PRO A 220 -10.49 6.77 -2.23
CA PRO A 220 -9.41 6.66 -1.25
C PRO A 220 -8.50 7.89 -1.17
N CYS A 221 -8.12 8.47 -2.31
CA CYS A 221 -7.27 9.68 -2.37
C CYS A 221 -7.95 10.90 -1.72
N VAL A 222 -9.22 11.16 -2.04
CA VAL A 222 -10.00 12.26 -1.45
C VAL A 222 -10.10 12.10 0.05
N LEU A 223 -10.47 10.90 0.53
CA LEU A 223 -10.58 10.61 1.96
C LEU A 223 -9.24 10.74 2.68
N SER A 224 -8.16 10.26 2.06
CA SER A 224 -6.80 10.36 2.57
C SER A 224 -6.37 11.82 2.77
N THR A 225 -6.48 12.64 1.72
CA THR A 225 -6.13 14.06 1.75
C THR A 225 -6.99 14.83 2.74
N THR A 226 -8.29 14.54 2.79
CA THR A 226 -9.23 15.13 3.74
C THR A 226 -8.81 14.90 5.19
N ARG A 227 -8.27 13.71 5.53
CA ARG A 227 -7.74 13.44 6.87
C ARG A 227 -6.55 14.33 7.21
N LEU A 228 -5.61 14.50 6.28
CA LEU A 228 -4.46 15.38 6.47
C LEU A 228 -4.93 16.81 6.71
N ILE A 229 -5.86 17.31 5.88
CA ILE A 229 -6.43 18.65 6.02
C ILE A 229 -7.11 18.82 7.39
N ARG A 230 -7.96 17.88 7.80
CA ARG A 230 -8.66 17.95 9.10
C ARG A 230 -7.68 17.99 10.28
N GLY A 231 -6.57 17.26 10.17
CA GLY A 231 -5.54 17.21 11.21
C GLY A 231 -4.71 18.49 11.35
N ALA A 232 -4.78 19.42 10.38
CA ALA A 232 -3.97 20.64 10.39
C ALA A 232 -4.20 21.52 11.63
N ILE A 233 -5.44 21.59 12.12
CA ILE A 233 -5.79 22.43 13.29
C ILE A 233 -5.13 21.98 14.60
N PHE A 234 -4.65 20.74 14.67
CA PHE A 234 -4.00 20.19 15.87
C PHE A 234 -2.47 20.29 15.82
N ARG A 235 -1.92 20.88 14.76
CA ARG A 235 -0.47 21.01 14.59
C ARG A 235 0.05 22.16 15.44
N PRO A 236 1.24 22.03 16.06
CA PRO A 236 1.82 23.12 16.84
C PRO A 236 1.96 24.39 16.00
N GLN A 237 1.44 25.51 16.51
CA GLN A 237 1.58 26.81 15.84
C GLN A 237 2.93 27.49 16.16
N TYR A 238 3.59 27.05 17.25
CA TYR A 238 4.87 27.55 17.73
C TYR A 238 5.75 26.40 18.25
N GLY A 239 7.06 26.49 18.04
CA GLY A 239 8.06 25.57 18.57
C GLY A 239 8.44 24.40 17.64
N THR A 240 9.56 23.76 17.96
CA THR A 240 10.18 22.64 17.22
C THR A 240 9.54 21.28 17.52
N LEU A 241 8.35 21.25 18.12
CA LEU A 241 7.66 20.00 18.45
C LEU A 241 7.38 19.24 17.16
N SER A 242 8.14 18.16 16.96
CA SER A 242 8.00 17.29 15.79
C SER A 242 6.54 16.89 15.66
N MET A 243 5.96 17.20 14.51
CA MET A 243 4.78 16.52 14.00
C MET A 243 4.86 15.03 14.32
N ASN A 244 3.74 14.40 14.67
CA ASN A 244 3.65 12.93 14.78
C ASN A 244 3.83 12.34 13.37
N LYS A 245 5.09 12.29 12.91
CA LYS A 245 5.49 11.76 11.63
C LYS A 245 5.24 10.25 11.66
N LEU A 246 4.73 9.73 10.54
CA LEU A 246 4.48 8.31 10.37
C LEU A 246 5.75 7.64 9.83
N SER A 247 5.89 6.34 10.02
CA SER A 247 6.95 5.61 9.32
C SER A 247 6.73 5.66 7.80
N LEU A 248 7.81 5.57 7.02
CA LEU A 248 7.71 5.52 5.55
C LEU A 248 6.86 4.31 5.11
N ALA A 249 6.91 3.20 5.84
CA ALA A 249 6.06 2.03 5.62
C ALA A 249 4.57 2.38 5.71
N GLU A 250 4.15 3.05 6.78
CA GLU A 250 2.76 3.48 6.94
C GLU A 250 2.33 4.43 5.82
N LEU A 251 3.16 5.42 5.49
CA LEU A 251 2.88 6.39 4.43
C LEU A 251 2.70 5.74 3.07
N VAL A 252 3.60 4.81 2.71
CA VAL A 252 3.50 4.06 1.44
C VAL A 252 2.21 3.24 1.42
N ASN A 253 1.90 2.48 2.48
CA ASN A 253 0.67 1.68 2.56
C ASN A 253 -0.61 2.54 2.47
N MET A 254 -0.55 3.81 2.90
CA MET A 254 -1.67 4.73 2.92
C MET A 254 -1.86 5.51 1.61
N HIS A 255 -0.81 5.64 0.77
CA HIS A 255 -0.78 6.66 -0.27
C HIS A 255 -0.20 6.21 -1.62
N HIS A 256 0.26 4.96 -1.78
CA HIS A 256 0.91 4.52 -3.02
C HIS A 256 0.04 4.61 -4.30
N THR A 257 -1.28 4.70 -4.17
CA THR A 257 -2.22 4.89 -5.29
C THR A 257 -2.36 6.34 -5.74
N SER A 258 -1.78 7.30 -5.02
CA SER A 258 -1.71 8.68 -5.51
C SER A 258 -0.82 8.77 -6.75
N GLU A 259 -1.23 9.62 -7.68
CA GLU A 259 -0.64 9.82 -9.00
C GLU A 259 0.61 10.70 -8.95
N ALA A 260 1.57 10.37 -9.81
CA ALA A 260 2.73 11.18 -10.08
C ALA A 260 3.07 11.14 -11.57
N SER A 261 3.46 12.27 -12.14
CA SER A 261 3.90 12.33 -13.54
C SER A 261 5.22 11.59 -13.76
N ILE A 262 6.06 11.52 -12.72
CA ILE A 262 7.31 10.76 -12.68
C ILE A 262 7.22 9.81 -11.49
N LEU A 263 7.49 8.52 -11.70
CA LEU A 263 7.32 7.49 -10.65
C LEU A 263 8.13 7.76 -9.38
N HIS A 264 9.33 8.34 -9.51
CA HIS A 264 10.17 8.74 -8.37
C HIS A 264 9.44 9.60 -7.32
N ASP A 265 8.55 10.46 -7.77
CA ASP A 265 7.81 11.37 -6.89
C ASP A 265 6.86 10.60 -5.97
N LYS A 266 6.44 9.37 -6.31
CA LYS A 266 5.70 8.48 -5.40
C LYS A 266 6.47 8.14 -4.13
N ILE A 267 7.80 8.23 -4.16
CA ILE A 267 8.67 8.01 -3.00
C ILE A 267 9.09 9.35 -2.41
N TYR A 268 9.60 10.27 -3.23
CA TYR A 268 10.16 11.55 -2.75
C TYR A 268 9.11 12.41 -2.02
N ALA A 269 7.86 12.41 -2.50
CA ALA A 269 6.76 13.11 -1.85
C ALA A 269 6.35 12.52 -0.49
N LEU A 270 6.89 11.37 -0.06
CA LEU A 270 6.64 10.84 1.29
C LEU A 270 7.77 11.10 2.29
N LEU A 271 8.98 11.41 1.81
CA LEU A 271 10.16 11.53 2.67
C LEU A 271 10.05 12.63 3.72
N GLY A 272 9.44 13.77 3.36
CA GLY A 272 9.20 14.90 4.25
C GLY A 272 8.21 14.62 5.38
N LEU A 273 7.28 13.67 5.16
CA LEU A 273 6.29 13.24 6.15
C LEU A 273 6.78 12.09 7.04
N SER A 274 7.87 11.44 6.63
CA SER A 274 8.36 10.23 7.27
C SER A 274 9.19 10.54 8.52
N SER A 275 8.97 9.76 9.58
CA SER A 275 9.74 9.83 10.83
C SER A 275 11.11 9.17 10.72
N ASP A 276 11.30 8.28 9.76
CA ASP A 276 12.44 7.39 9.61
C ASP A 276 13.20 7.54 8.29
N SER A 277 12.80 8.49 7.42
CA SER A 277 13.47 8.79 6.14
C SER A 277 14.94 9.19 6.29
N HIS A 278 15.31 9.82 7.40
CA HIS A 278 16.72 10.15 7.72
C HIS A 278 17.63 8.90 7.82
N LYS A 279 17.05 7.71 8.00
CA LYS A 279 17.77 6.42 8.02
C LYS A 279 17.97 5.84 6.61
N ALA A 280 17.45 6.51 5.57
CA ALA A 280 17.43 6.02 4.20
C ALA A 280 18.10 7.01 3.23
N PRO A 281 19.40 7.32 3.37
CA PRO A 281 20.09 8.26 2.47
C PRO A 281 20.03 7.83 1.00
N GLY A 282 19.93 6.52 0.73
CA GLY A 282 19.77 5.98 -0.62
C GLY A 282 18.43 6.29 -1.30
N LEU A 283 17.45 6.84 -0.55
CA LEU A 283 16.15 7.27 -1.06
C LEU A 283 16.05 8.78 -1.28
N LEU A 284 17.12 9.56 -1.05
CA LEU A 284 17.09 11.00 -1.32
C LEU A 284 16.80 11.30 -2.80
N PRO A 285 16.21 12.47 -3.12
CA PRO A 285 15.92 12.89 -4.48
C PRO A 285 17.14 12.79 -5.40
N ASN A 286 17.02 11.96 -6.44
CA ASN A 286 17.99 11.78 -7.51
C ASN A 286 17.27 11.21 -8.74
N TYR A 287 16.95 12.07 -9.69
CA TYR A 287 16.21 11.67 -10.89
C TYR A 287 17.07 10.95 -11.94
N GLN A 288 18.37 10.81 -11.72
CA GLN A 288 19.28 10.06 -12.58
C GLN A 288 19.24 8.54 -12.30
N VAL A 289 18.83 8.14 -11.11
CA VAL A 289 18.65 6.73 -10.74
C VAL A 289 17.42 6.18 -11.45
N SER A 290 17.45 4.94 -11.96
CA SER A 290 16.26 4.36 -12.59
C SER A 290 15.16 4.09 -11.55
N TRP A 291 13.90 4.12 -11.98
CA TRP A 291 12.77 3.76 -11.10
C TRP A 291 12.97 2.38 -10.44
N GLU A 292 13.44 1.40 -11.19
CA GLU A 292 13.67 0.04 -10.69
C GLU A 292 14.65 0.00 -9.52
N GLN A 293 15.76 0.74 -9.64
CA GLN A 293 16.77 0.82 -8.61
C GLN A 293 16.22 1.54 -7.37
N LEU A 294 15.50 2.65 -7.56
CA LEU A 294 14.88 3.39 -6.46
C LEU A 294 13.83 2.52 -5.74
N PHE A 295 13.01 1.79 -6.48
CA PHE A 295 11.97 0.95 -5.90
C PHE A 295 12.55 -0.25 -5.14
N GLN A 296 13.64 -0.85 -5.62
CA GLN A 296 14.39 -1.86 -4.87
C GLN A 296 14.98 -1.29 -3.56
N ARG A 297 15.54 -0.08 -3.59
CA ARG A 297 16.06 0.58 -2.38
C ARG A 297 14.94 0.81 -1.36
N LEU A 298 13.75 1.21 -1.82
CA LEU A 298 12.58 1.37 -0.94
C LEU A 298 12.25 0.03 -0.27
N ILE A 299 12.13 -1.05 -1.03
CA ILE A 299 11.74 -2.36 -0.50
C ILE A 299 12.76 -2.87 0.53
N ARG A 300 14.06 -2.74 0.24
CA ARG A 300 15.12 -3.13 1.19
C ARG A 300 15.09 -2.29 2.47
N PHE A 301 14.79 -0.99 2.35
CA PHE A 301 14.61 -0.11 3.50
C PHE A 301 13.37 -0.49 4.34
N LEU A 302 12.24 -0.80 3.71
CA LEU A 302 11.00 -1.15 4.41
C LEU A 302 11.07 -2.53 5.09
N LEU A 303 11.80 -3.46 4.49
CA LEU A 303 12.00 -4.82 4.97
C LEU A 303 13.37 -4.97 5.65
N ASN A 304 14.36 -5.46 4.89
CA ASN A 304 15.76 -5.61 5.28
C ASN A 304 16.63 -5.70 4.00
N GLU A 305 17.96 -5.57 4.14
CA GLU A 305 18.92 -5.64 3.02
C GLU A 305 19.15 -7.06 2.45
N GLN A 306 18.75 -8.10 3.17
CA GLN A 306 18.98 -9.51 2.80
C GLN A 306 17.89 -10.07 1.87
N VAL A 307 16.79 -9.34 1.63
CA VAL A 307 15.75 -9.78 0.69
C VAL A 307 16.21 -9.66 -0.75
N SER A 308 15.92 -10.68 -1.55
CA SER A 308 16.08 -10.62 -3.00
C SER A 308 14.86 -9.93 -3.59
N VAL A 309 15.10 -8.96 -4.46
CA VAL A 309 14.04 -8.13 -5.05
C VAL A 309 14.27 -8.02 -6.55
N LYS A 310 13.26 -8.41 -7.33
CA LYS A 310 13.16 -8.08 -8.76
C LYS A 310 12.12 -6.99 -8.95
N THR A 311 12.46 -5.99 -9.74
CA THR A 311 11.55 -4.94 -10.23
C THR A 311 11.60 -4.94 -11.75
N TRP A 312 10.62 -4.30 -12.39
CA TRP A 312 10.52 -4.22 -13.86
C TRP A 312 10.52 -2.75 -14.31
N PRO A 313 11.13 -2.42 -15.47
CA PRO A 313 11.22 -1.04 -15.95
C PRO A 313 9.85 -0.38 -16.07
N GLY A 314 9.68 0.80 -15.49
CA GLY A 314 8.46 1.61 -15.57
C GLY A 314 7.22 0.99 -14.91
N ARG A 315 7.34 -0.15 -14.23
CA ARG A 315 6.23 -0.83 -13.55
C ARG A 315 6.29 -0.65 -12.05
N GLU A 316 5.13 -0.60 -11.42
CA GLU A 316 4.99 -0.46 -9.97
C GLU A 316 4.80 -1.82 -9.30
N ILE A 317 5.60 -2.80 -9.74
CA ILE A 317 5.56 -4.19 -9.28
C ILE A 317 6.95 -4.62 -8.82
N ALA A 318 6.97 -5.38 -7.72
CA ALA A 318 8.14 -6.06 -7.22
C ALA A 318 7.84 -7.52 -6.88
N GLY A 319 8.76 -8.40 -7.30
CA GLY A 319 8.85 -9.76 -6.83
C GLY A 319 9.89 -9.84 -5.72
N ILE A 320 9.50 -10.35 -4.56
CA ILE A 320 10.32 -10.38 -3.35
C ILE A 320 10.51 -11.83 -2.94
N GLN A 321 11.76 -12.31 -2.93
CA GLN A 321 12.11 -13.59 -2.32
C GLN A 321 12.72 -13.36 -0.96
N CYS A 322 12.15 -14.01 0.05
CA CYS A 322 12.56 -13.87 1.43
C CYS A 322 12.28 -15.15 2.21
N SER A 323 12.72 -15.16 3.46
CA SER A 323 12.35 -16.18 4.44
C SER A 323 11.44 -15.57 5.49
N GLY A 324 10.41 -16.28 5.93
CA GLY A 324 9.46 -15.76 6.91
C GLY A 324 8.67 -16.84 7.64
N ARG A 325 7.87 -16.43 8.62
CA ARG A 325 7.04 -17.31 9.44
C ARG A 325 5.59 -16.90 9.33
N ILE A 326 4.72 -17.84 8.97
CA ILE A 326 3.27 -17.63 9.06
C ILE A 326 2.88 -17.59 10.54
N LEU A 327 2.33 -16.45 10.97
CA LEU A 327 1.88 -16.23 12.34
C LEU A 327 0.43 -16.66 12.52
N GLY A 328 -0.43 -16.41 11.54
CA GLY A 328 -1.87 -16.64 11.68
C GLY A 328 -2.66 -15.99 10.55
N PHE A 329 -3.94 -15.74 10.80
CA PHE A 329 -4.85 -15.18 9.80
C PHE A 329 -5.81 -14.15 10.40
N ILE A 330 -6.24 -13.22 9.55
CA ILE A 330 -7.26 -12.23 9.86
C ILE A 330 -8.63 -12.92 9.94
N VAL A 331 -9.34 -12.70 11.04
CA VAL A 331 -10.71 -13.15 11.26
C VAL A 331 -11.69 -12.06 10.84
N THR A 332 -11.49 -10.85 11.35
CA THR A 332 -12.23 -9.66 10.94
C THR A 332 -11.27 -8.48 10.77
N ALA A 333 -11.62 -7.60 9.84
CA ALA A 333 -10.94 -6.34 9.59
C ALA A 333 -12.01 -5.25 9.52
N ASP A 334 -12.13 -4.49 10.60
CA ASP A 334 -13.15 -3.46 10.75
C ASP A 334 -12.51 -2.09 10.52
N ASP A 335 -12.81 -1.52 9.35
CA ASP A 335 -12.32 -0.21 8.96
C ASP A 335 -13.06 0.89 9.73
N THR A 336 -12.29 1.73 10.38
CA THR A 336 -12.74 3.06 10.84
C THR A 336 -12.30 4.12 9.85
N HIS A 337 -12.60 5.38 10.13
CA HIS A 337 -12.13 6.49 9.29
C HIS A 337 -10.61 6.61 9.22
N THR A 338 -9.83 6.19 10.23
CA THR A 338 -8.36 6.41 10.27
C THR A 338 -7.54 5.16 10.52
N LYS A 339 -8.17 4.08 10.96
CA LYS A 339 -7.52 2.85 11.40
C LYS A 339 -8.30 1.63 10.95
N THR A 340 -7.63 0.51 10.81
CA THR A 340 -8.27 -0.80 10.61
C THR A 340 -8.06 -1.61 11.90
N ASN A 341 -9.17 -2.01 12.51
CA ASN A 341 -9.15 -2.88 13.69
C ASN A 341 -9.15 -4.33 13.21
N LEU A 342 -8.13 -5.07 13.61
CA LEU A 342 -7.91 -6.44 13.19
C LEU A 342 -8.18 -7.39 14.35
N GLN A 343 -9.03 -8.38 14.12
CA GLN A 343 -9.04 -9.59 14.93
C GLN A 343 -8.21 -10.64 14.23
N VAL A 344 -7.14 -11.09 14.88
CA VAL A 344 -6.19 -12.05 14.32
C VAL A 344 -6.25 -13.33 15.11
N LEU A 345 -6.34 -14.46 14.42
CA LEU A 345 -6.17 -15.77 15.01
C LEU A 345 -4.72 -16.20 14.82
N LEU A 346 -3.95 -16.18 15.91
CA LEU A 346 -2.56 -16.59 15.90
C LEU A 346 -2.44 -18.09 16.07
N THR A 347 -1.45 -18.65 15.38
CA THR A 347 -1.09 -20.05 15.44
C THR A 347 0.31 -20.15 16.03
N GLY A 348 0.42 -20.66 17.25
CA GLY A 348 1.70 -20.84 17.93
C GLY A 348 1.92 -22.28 18.37
N VAL A 349 2.95 -22.50 19.17
CA VAL A 349 3.29 -23.79 19.79
C VAL A 349 3.44 -23.51 21.28
N ALA A 350 2.68 -24.20 22.12
CA ALA A 350 2.85 -24.13 23.56
C ALA A 350 4.14 -24.85 23.97
N ASN A 351 4.67 -24.54 25.17
CA ASN A 351 5.84 -25.21 25.76
C ASN A 351 5.68 -26.75 25.83
N THR A 352 4.45 -27.27 25.74
CA THR A 352 4.12 -28.70 25.71
C THR A 352 4.19 -29.33 24.31
N GLY A 353 4.69 -28.61 23.30
CA GLY A 353 4.78 -29.10 21.90
C GLY A 353 3.45 -29.12 21.15
N HIS A 354 2.33 -28.77 21.78
CA HIS A 354 1.04 -28.71 21.10
C HIS A 354 0.89 -27.35 20.43
N LYS A 355 0.35 -27.29 19.21
CA LYS A 355 -0.02 -26.00 18.64
C LYS A 355 -1.02 -25.32 19.60
N LYS A 356 -0.92 -23.99 19.79
CA LYS A 356 -1.85 -23.17 20.59
C LYS A 356 -2.49 -22.12 19.67
N LEU A 357 -3.80 -21.93 19.79
CA LEU A 357 -4.56 -20.88 19.13
C LEU A 357 -4.99 -19.86 20.15
N TRP A 358 -4.84 -18.59 19.82
CA TRP A 358 -5.45 -17.52 20.59
C TRP A 358 -5.80 -16.36 19.67
N LYS A 359 -6.90 -15.69 20.02
CA LYS A 359 -7.35 -14.49 19.32
C LYS A 359 -6.65 -13.28 19.92
N VAL A 360 -6.16 -12.41 19.06
CA VAL A 360 -5.59 -11.13 19.45
C VAL A 360 -6.26 -10.01 18.67
N LYS A 361 -6.29 -8.83 19.26
CA LYS A 361 -6.78 -7.61 18.64
C LYS A 361 -5.63 -6.66 18.40
N TRP A 362 -5.46 -6.24 17.16
CA TRP A 362 -4.49 -5.22 16.79
C TRP A 362 -5.15 -4.10 16.01
N THR A 363 -4.50 -2.96 15.96
CA THR A 363 -4.94 -1.85 15.13
C THR A 363 -3.78 -1.36 14.30
N ILE A 364 -4.04 -1.08 13.02
CA ILE A 364 -3.07 -0.46 12.11
C ILE A 364 -3.67 0.81 11.52
N ARG A 365 -2.83 1.64 10.89
CA ARG A 365 -3.33 2.73 10.03
C ARG A 365 -4.08 2.14 8.84
N LYS A 366 -5.17 2.80 8.45
CA LYS A 366 -5.98 2.35 7.31
C LYS A 366 -5.14 2.39 6.03
N SER A 367 -4.87 1.24 5.44
CA SER A 367 -4.20 1.09 4.15
C SER A 367 -5.15 1.39 2.99
N VAL A 368 -4.58 1.65 1.80
CA VAL A 368 -5.39 1.77 0.58
C VAL A 368 -6.02 0.43 0.23
N GLU A 369 -5.23 -0.64 0.29
CA GLU A 369 -5.75 -1.98 0.08
C GLU A 369 -6.58 -2.46 1.25
N SER A 370 -7.76 -3.00 0.95
CA SER A 370 -8.64 -3.61 1.95
C SER A 370 -8.05 -4.93 2.45
N ILE A 371 -7.81 -5.00 3.76
CA ILE A 371 -7.55 -6.26 4.45
C ILE A 371 -8.86 -7.04 4.54
N LYS A 372 -8.82 -8.32 4.20
CA LYS A 372 -9.99 -9.20 4.17
C LYS A 372 -9.84 -10.33 5.19
N PRO A 373 -10.95 -10.91 5.66
CA PRO A 373 -10.91 -12.19 6.36
C PRO A 373 -10.09 -13.20 5.55
N MET A 374 -9.31 -14.02 6.25
CA MET A 374 -8.37 -15.01 5.72
C MET A 374 -7.07 -14.48 5.13
N ASP A 375 -6.85 -13.16 5.10
CA ASP A 375 -5.50 -12.65 4.85
C ASP A 375 -4.54 -13.20 5.91
N ILE A 376 -3.32 -13.52 5.49
CA ILE A 376 -2.33 -14.22 6.28
C ILE A 376 -1.40 -13.19 6.91
N VAL A 377 -1.19 -13.31 8.22
CA VAL A 377 -0.20 -12.52 8.94
C VAL A 377 1.11 -13.29 8.93
N CYS A 378 2.16 -12.69 8.37
CA CYS A 378 3.47 -13.31 8.22
C CYS A 378 4.56 -12.39 8.79
N LEU A 379 5.51 -12.95 9.55
CA LEU A 379 6.69 -12.22 9.98
C LEU A 379 7.87 -12.57 9.08
N LEU A 380 8.31 -11.61 8.27
CA LEU A 380 9.50 -11.78 7.44
C LEU A 380 10.75 -11.72 8.32
N GLN A 381 11.74 -12.55 8.00
CA GLN A 381 12.98 -12.66 8.75
C GLN A 381 13.68 -11.30 8.78
N GLY A 382 14.17 -10.88 9.95
CA GLY A 382 14.87 -9.59 10.10
C GLY A 382 13.96 -8.34 10.08
N VAL A 383 12.66 -8.48 9.83
CA VAL A 383 11.71 -7.35 9.81
C VAL A 383 11.04 -7.21 11.18
N PRO A 384 10.90 -5.98 11.73
CA PRO A 384 10.39 -5.78 13.09
C PRO A 384 8.87 -5.98 13.22
N ASP A 385 8.11 -5.65 12.18
CA ASP A 385 6.65 -5.70 12.13
C ASP A 385 6.19 -6.75 11.10
N PRO A 386 5.00 -7.35 11.26
CA PRO A 386 4.52 -8.36 10.32
C PRO A 386 4.06 -7.74 9.00
N SER A 387 4.08 -8.56 7.95
CA SER A 387 3.41 -8.32 6.67
C SER A 387 2.04 -8.99 6.67
N ILE A 388 1.10 -8.41 5.91
CA ILE A 388 -0.20 -9.03 5.61
C ILE A 388 -0.18 -9.43 4.14
N ILE A 389 -0.34 -10.72 3.89
CA ILE A 389 -0.26 -11.32 2.56
C ILE A 389 -1.53 -12.12 2.24
N ARG A 390 -1.87 -12.24 0.97
CA ARG A 390 -3.04 -12.97 0.48
C ARG A 390 -2.59 -14.03 -0.51
N TYR A 391 -3.00 -15.27 -0.29
CA TYR A 391 -2.82 -16.31 -1.30
C TYR A 391 -3.62 -15.95 -2.55
N THR A 392 -2.97 -15.92 -3.71
CA THR A 392 -3.58 -15.65 -5.01
C THR A 392 -2.82 -16.42 -6.08
N ASP A 393 -3.51 -17.27 -6.83
CA ASP A 393 -2.97 -17.98 -8.01
C ASP A 393 -1.65 -18.73 -7.72
N GLY A 394 -1.67 -19.64 -6.74
CA GLY A 394 -0.48 -20.43 -6.39
C GLY A 394 0.68 -19.67 -5.74
N CYS A 395 0.51 -18.37 -5.42
CA CYS A 395 1.55 -17.51 -4.85
C CYS A 395 0.96 -16.56 -3.78
N PHE A 396 1.79 -15.68 -3.21
CA PHE A 396 1.38 -14.68 -2.22
C PHE A 396 1.43 -13.25 -2.79
N ARG A 397 0.29 -12.58 -2.80
CA ARG A 397 0.20 -11.14 -3.03
C ARG A 397 0.35 -10.38 -1.72
N VAL A 398 1.18 -9.35 -1.68
CA VAL A 398 1.29 -8.47 -0.52
C VAL A 398 0.09 -7.54 -0.47
N VAL A 399 -0.59 -7.48 0.68
CA VAL A 399 -1.68 -6.52 0.96
C VAL A 399 -1.14 -5.34 1.76
N VAL A 400 -0.34 -5.63 2.79
CA VAL A 400 0.38 -4.63 3.58
C VAL A 400 1.80 -5.14 3.74
N LEU A 401 2.78 -4.43 3.16
CA LEU A 401 4.17 -4.89 3.16
C LEU A 401 4.75 -4.92 4.57
N ARG A 402 4.43 -3.91 5.37
CA ARG A 402 4.83 -3.82 6.78
C ARG A 402 3.73 -3.13 7.59
N ALA A 403 3.07 -3.90 8.44
CA ALA A 403 1.93 -3.48 9.24
C ALA A 403 2.39 -3.03 10.63
N VAL A 404 2.61 -1.73 10.80
CA VAL A 404 3.00 -1.14 12.09
C VAL A 404 1.85 -1.26 13.08
N LEU A 405 1.98 -2.20 14.04
CA LEU A 405 0.92 -2.52 14.99
C LEU A 405 0.86 -1.48 16.12
N GLN A 406 -0.33 -0.92 16.35
CA GLN A 406 -0.60 -0.03 17.47
C GLN A 406 -1.13 -0.82 18.66
N LYS A 407 -0.67 -0.48 19.87
CA LYS A 407 -1.22 -1.03 21.11
C LYS A 407 -2.70 -0.66 21.22
N THR A 408 -3.57 -1.67 21.30
CA THR A 408 -4.97 -1.51 21.65
C THR A 408 -5.12 -1.51 23.17
N TYR A 409 -5.85 -0.53 23.71
CA TYR A 409 -6.23 -0.52 25.13
C TYR A 409 -7.54 -1.30 25.27
N GLY A 410 -7.47 -2.55 25.77
CA GLY A 410 -8.65 -3.39 25.97
C GLY A 410 -8.35 -4.89 26.09
N ALA A 411 -9.36 -5.67 26.52
CA ALA A 411 -9.25 -7.12 26.63
C ALA A 411 -8.96 -7.78 25.27
N GLY A 412 -7.91 -8.62 25.22
CA GLY A 412 -7.47 -9.32 24.01
C GLY A 412 -6.43 -8.58 23.17
N SER A 413 -5.96 -7.40 23.60
CA SER A 413 -4.73 -6.79 23.08
C SER A 413 -3.52 -7.67 23.47
N ALA A 414 -2.63 -7.94 22.52
CA ALA A 414 -1.44 -8.74 22.76
C ALA A 414 -0.19 -7.99 22.35
N ASP A 415 0.83 -8.04 23.21
CA ASP A 415 2.15 -7.50 22.88
C ASP A 415 2.81 -8.34 21.79
N PHE A 416 3.08 -7.69 20.66
CA PHE A 416 3.72 -8.34 19.52
C PHE A 416 5.12 -8.87 19.86
N GLN A 417 5.86 -8.21 20.76
CA GLN A 417 7.19 -8.67 21.18
C GLN A 417 7.11 -10.01 21.92
N GLN A 418 6.08 -10.18 22.74
CA GLN A 418 5.81 -11.46 23.41
C GLN A 418 5.45 -12.56 22.42
N ILE A 419 4.65 -12.24 21.39
CA ILE A 419 4.28 -13.22 20.35
C ILE A 419 5.51 -13.62 19.53
N ARG A 420 6.38 -12.66 19.21
CA ARG A 420 7.63 -12.89 18.50
C ARG A 420 8.57 -13.81 19.27
N SER A 421 8.70 -13.63 20.59
CA SER A 421 9.57 -14.48 21.43
C SER A 421 9.01 -15.88 21.66
N GLN A 422 7.69 -16.07 21.58
CA GLN A 422 7.02 -17.36 21.77
C GLN A 422 6.90 -18.19 20.49
N ASN A 423 7.11 -17.60 19.31
CA ASN A 423 6.96 -18.31 18.04
C ASN A 423 8.26 -19.03 17.62
N ASN A 424 8.39 -20.29 18.01
CA ASN A 424 9.55 -21.16 17.71
C ASN A 424 9.47 -21.90 16.36
N ARG A 425 8.63 -21.47 15.42
CA ARG A 425 8.51 -22.16 14.12
C ARG A 425 9.71 -21.90 13.20
N PRO A 426 10.07 -22.86 12.33
CA PRO A 426 11.10 -22.63 11.32
C PRO A 426 10.62 -21.58 10.30
N SER A 427 11.57 -20.81 9.78
CA SER A 427 11.30 -19.91 8.65
C SER A 427 11.11 -20.73 7.38
N ARG A 428 10.19 -20.28 6.51
CA ARG A 428 9.91 -20.85 5.20
C ARG A 428 10.35 -19.88 4.11
N SER A 429 10.77 -20.40 2.97
CA SER A 429 10.97 -19.60 1.77
C SER A 429 9.61 -19.08 1.28
N LEU A 430 9.57 -17.80 0.97
CA LEU A 430 8.37 -17.09 0.51
C LEU A 430 8.71 -16.32 -0.76
N HIS A 431 7.79 -16.40 -1.73
CA HIS A 431 7.81 -15.60 -2.95
C HIS A 431 6.59 -14.68 -2.90
N LEU A 432 6.84 -13.38 -2.82
CA LEU A 432 5.80 -12.37 -2.66
C LEU A 432 5.75 -11.48 -3.88
N ILE A 433 4.55 -11.17 -4.37
CA ILE A 433 4.33 -10.12 -5.37
C ILE A 433 3.69 -8.93 -4.68
N TRP A 434 4.36 -7.78 -4.75
CA TRP A 434 3.83 -6.51 -4.31
C TRP A 434 3.61 -5.62 -5.52
N SER A 435 2.37 -5.19 -5.74
CA SER A 435 1.97 -4.43 -6.91
C SER A 435 1.12 -3.24 -6.47
N TRP A 436 1.46 -2.05 -6.96
CA TRP A 436 0.66 -0.83 -6.79
C TRP A 436 -0.29 -0.59 -7.98
N GLU A 437 -0.28 -1.47 -8.98
CA GLU A 437 -1.16 -1.39 -10.15
C GLU A 437 -2.59 -1.86 -9.77
N GLU A 438 -3.62 -1.11 -10.17
CA GLU A 438 -5.03 -1.43 -9.83
C GLU A 438 -5.50 -2.76 -10.45
N GLN A 439 -4.93 -3.14 -11.60
CA GLN A 439 -5.19 -4.41 -12.27
C GLN A 439 -3.90 -5.00 -12.81
N ILE A 440 -3.62 -6.23 -12.41
CA ILE A 440 -2.57 -7.04 -13.01
C ILE A 440 -3.17 -7.71 -14.25
N SER A 441 -2.58 -7.49 -15.43
CA SER A 441 -3.08 -8.08 -16.68
C SER A 441 -3.03 -9.63 -16.61
N PRO A 442 -3.92 -10.35 -17.33
CA PRO A 442 -3.91 -11.81 -17.35
C PRO A 442 -2.58 -12.40 -17.85
N SER A 443 -1.90 -11.72 -18.78
CA SER A 443 -0.57 -12.09 -19.27
C SER A 443 0.55 -11.88 -18.24
N SER A 444 0.27 -11.15 -17.16
CA SER A 444 1.16 -10.91 -16.02
C SER A 444 0.66 -11.64 -14.77
N ALA A 445 0.12 -12.86 -14.92
CA ALA A 445 -0.40 -13.62 -13.78
C ALA A 445 0.62 -13.65 -12.62
N ILE A 446 0.13 -13.63 -11.38
CA ILE A 446 0.97 -13.45 -10.18
C ILE A 446 2.01 -14.57 -10.08
N LEU A 447 1.65 -15.80 -10.45
CA LEU A 447 2.58 -16.93 -10.52
C LEU A 447 3.72 -16.69 -11.52
N ASP A 448 3.40 -16.19 -12.72
CA ASP A 448 4.37 -15.96 -13.78
C ASP A 448 5.35 -14.83 -13.38
N LEU A 449 4.84 -13.74 -12.78
CA LEU A 449 5.67 -12.68 -12.20
C LEU A 449 6.60 -13.20 -11.09
N ALA A 450 6.09 -14.09 -10.22
CA ALA A 450 6.88 -14.67 -9.14
C ALA A 450 7.96 -15.60 -9.70
N ALA A 451 7.63 -16.43 -10.69
CA ALA A 451 8.57 -17.30 -11.37
C ALA A 451 9.68 -16.51 -12.07
N GLU A 452 9.32 -15.45 -12.81
CA GLU A 452 10.28 -14.52 -13.41
C GLU A 452 11.22 -13.89 -12.38
N ALA A 453 10.69 -13.59 -11.18
CA ALA A 453 11.46 -13.01 -10.10
C ALA A 453 12.53 -13.95 -9.53
N VAL A 454 12.32 -15.27 -9.60
CA VAL A 454 13.28 -16.28 -9.12
C VAL A 454 14.51 -16.37 -10.04
N GLY A 455 14.38 -16.02 -11.33
CA GLY A 455 15.51 -16.00 -12.27
C GLY A 455 16.03 -17.38 -12.70
N LEU A 456 15.26 -18.44 -12.50
CA LEU A 456 15.51 -19.77 -13.05
C LEU A 456 14.78 -19.94 -14.40
N GLY A 457 15.09 -21.00 -15.15
CA GLY A 457 14.27 -21.38 -16.32
C GLY A 457 12.80 -21.57 -15.93
N THR A 458 11.88 -21.18 -16.81
CA THR A 458 10.43 -21.01 -16.52
C THR A 458 9.82 -22.18 -15.72
N TYR A 459 10.02 -23.42 -16.17
CA TYR A 459 9.49 -24.60 -15.49
C TYR A 459 10.09 -24.82 -14.09
N SER A 460 11.39 -24.59 -13.93
CA SER A 460 12.07 -24.73 -12.63
C SER A 460 11.63 -23.65 -11.64
N ALA A 461 11.45 -22.42 -12.13
CA ALA A 461 10.95 -21.31 -11.32
C ALA A 461 9.50 -21.55 -10.85
N ILE A 462 8.60 -21.95 -11.76
CA ILE A 462 7.20 -22.28 -11.43
C ILE A 462 7.15 -23.41 -10.40
N ARG A 463 7.90 -24.49 -10.63
CA ARG A 463 8.00 -25.62 -9.68
C ARG A 463 8.41 -25.14 -8.29
N LYS A 464 9.44 -24.29 -8.20
CA LYS A 464 9.94 -23.76 -6.94
C LYS A 464 8.90 -22.89 -6.22
N VAL A 465 8.30 -21.93 -6.92
CA VAL A 465 7.32 -21.01 -6.33
C VAL A 465 6.10 -21.76 -5.79
N LEU A 466 5.54 -22.67 -6.59
CA LEU A 466 4.38 -23.48 -6.20
C LEU A 466 4.70 -24.39 -5.01
N TRP A 467 5.87 -25.05 -5.01
CA TRP A 467 6.25 -25.93 -3.91
C TRP A 467 6.50 -25.16 -2.60
N ASP A 468 7.26 -24.07 -2.65
CA ASP A 468 7.52 -23.23 -1.47
C ASP A 468 6.21 -22.66 -0.89
N THR A 469 5.29 -22.25 -1.77
CA THR A 469 3.95 -21.77 -1.37
C THR A 469 3.13 -22.89 -0.73
N ASN A 470 3.18 -24.12 -1.27
CA ASN A 470 2.51 -25.27 -0.67
C ASN A 470 3.04 -25.52 0.75
N VAL A 471 4.36 -25.58 0.92
CA VAL A 471 4.99 -25.78 2.25
C VAL A 471 4.60 -24.66 3.21
N ALA A 472 4.60 -23.40 2.77
CA ALA A 472 4.17 -22.27 3.61
C ALA A 472 2.69 -22.36 4.00
N MET A 473 1.81 -22.77 3.08
CA MET A 473 0.37 -22.91 3.36
C MET A 473 0.05 -24.03 4.35
N HIS A 474 0.87 -25.09 4.42
CA HIS A 474 0.73 -26.12 5.46
C HIS A 474 0.88 -25.56 6.88
N GLU A 475 1.60 -24.45 7.07
CA GLU A 475 1.70 -23.80 8.38
C GLU A 475 0.36 -23.26 8.90
N THR A 476 -0.59 -23.01 8.00
CA THR A 476 -1.95 -22.54 8.33
C THR A 476 -2.87 -23.66 8.83
N ALA A 477 -2.51 -24.94 8.64
CA ALA A 477 -3.32 -26.10 9.01
C ALA A 477 -3.38 -26.33 10.54
N TYR A 478 -4.58 -26.36 11.12
CA TYR A 478 -4.76 -26.55 12.57
C TYR A 478 -6.00 -27.39 12.96
N ASN A 479 -5.84 -28.23 14.00
CA ASN A 479 -6.82 -29.24 14.48
C ASN A 479 -8.02 -28.74 15.31
N TYR A 480 -8.14 -27.44 15.58
CA TYR A 480 -9.18 -26.88 16.44
C TYR A 480 -10.28 -26.31 15.54
N ASN A 481 -11.52 -26.73 15.78
CA ASN A 481 -12.70 -26.43 14.96
C ASN A 481 -12.56 -26.78 13.45
N ASN A 482 -11.78 -27.82 13.10
CA ASN A 482 -11.56 -28.22 11.70
C ASN A 482 -11.02 -27.09 10.79
N THR A 483 -10.20 -26.17 11.32
CA THR A 483 -9.59 -25.09 10.54
C THR A 483 -8.38 -25.57 9.73
N TYR A 484 -8.61 -26.57 8.87
CA TYR A 484 -7.66 -27.10 7.90
C TYR A 484 -7.90 -26.54 6.50
N TRP A 485 -9.14 -26.11 6.25
CA TRP A 485 -9.63 -25.77 4.94
C TRP A 485 -8.80 -24.72 4.16
N PRO A 486 -8.12 -23.70 4.75
CA PRO A 486 -7.34 -22.75 3.96
C PRO A 486 -6.11 -23.42 3.34
N ALA A 487 -5.39 -24.22 4.14
CA ALA A 487 -4.29 -25.05 3.66
C ALA A 487 -4.76 -26.07 2.64
N MET A 488 -5.92 -26.70 2.87
CA MET A 488 -6.49 -27.72 1.97
C MET A 488 -6.82 -27.13 0.60
N LEU A 489 -7.59 -26.04 0.55
CA LEU A 489 -7.97 -25.42 -0.72
C LEU A 489 -6.76 -24.86 -1.47
N ALA A 490 -5.80 -24.23 -0.77
CA ALA A 490 -4.59 -23.76 -1.40
C ALA A 490 -3.72 -24.92 -1.93
N ALA A 491 -3.61 -26.02 -1.20
CA ALA A 491 -2.87 -27.20 -1.66
C ALA A 491 -3.55 -27.87 -2.87
N GLU A 492 -4.88 -27.89 -2.92
CA GLU A 492 -5.62 -28.37 -4.09
C GLU A 492 -5.39 -27.48 -5.33
N ASP A 493 -5.46 -26.16 -5.16
CA ASP A 493 -5.20 -25.23 -6.26
C ASP A 493 -3.74 -25.29 -6.73
N ILE A 494 -2.78 -25.45 -5.81
CA ILE A 494 -1.37 -25.67 -6.17
C ILE A 494 -1.18 -26.99 -6.91
N LEU A 495 -1.83 -28.08 -6.48
CA LEU A 495 -1.78 -29.35 -7.20
C LEU A 495 -2.33 -29.20 -8.62
N ARG A 496 -3.44 -28.48 -8.79
CA ARG A 496 -4.02 -28.15 -10.09
C ARG A 496 -3.03 -27.36 -10.95
N LEU A 497 -2.42 -26.30 -10.42
CA LEU A 497 -1.44 -25.48 -11.13
C LEU A 497 -0.18 -26.26 -11.50
N LEU A 498 0.30 -27.16 -10.63
CA LEU A 498 1.42 -28.05 -10.93
C LEU A 498 1.08 -29.03 -12.06
N ALA A 499 -0.12 -29.63 -12.03
CA ALA A 499 -0.59 -30.52 -13.10
C ALA A 499 -0.74 -29.76 -14.44
N GLU A 500 -1.34 -28.58 -14.41
CA GLU A 500 -1.54 -27.72 -15.59
C GLU A 500 -0.21 -27.24 -16.20
N ARG A 501 0.73 -26.76 -15.37
CA ARG A 501 1.95 -26.11 -15.84
C ARG A 501 3.12 -27.07 -16.06
N LEU A 502 3.22 -28.18 -15.31
CA LEU A 502 4.33 -29.13 -15.39
C LEU A 502 3.90 -30.52 -15.88
N GLY A 503 2.61 -30.81 -15.90
CA GLY A 503 2.05 -32.12 -16.21
C GLY A 503 1.93 -33.04 -14.99
N TYR A 504 0.99 -33.99 -15.07
CA TYR A 504 0.73 -34.98 -14.00
C TYR A 504 1.88 -35.99 -13.76
N ARG A 505 2.81 -36.11 -14.71
CA ARG A 505 4.00 -37.00 -14.59
C ARG A 505 5.16 -36.35 -13.85
N ASP A 506 5.14 -35.03 -13.67
CA ASP A 506 6.18 -34.32 -12.92
C ASP A 506 6.21 -34.79 -11.46
N LEU A 507 7.43 -34.97 -10.94
CA LEU A 507 7.63 -35.51 -9.59
C LEU A 507 7.07 -34.59 -8.50
N THR A 508 7.14 -33.28 -8.71
CA THR A 508 6.58 -32.28 -7.78
C THR A 508 5.05 -32.30 -7.81
N THR A 509 4.43 -32.50 -8.98
CA THR A 509 2.97 -32.70 -9.08
C THR A 509 2.52 -33.93 -8.27
N ARG A 510 3.24 -35.04 -8.41
CA ARG A 510 2.97 -36.27 -7.63
C ARG A 510 3.18 -36.06 -6.13
N ARG A 511 4.23 -35.32 -5.74
CA ARG A 511 4.47 -34.91 -4.33
C ARG A 511 3.36 -33.99 -3.80
N ALA A 512 2.80 -33.12 -4.63
CA ALA A 512 1.68 -32.27 -4.23
C ALA A 512 0.40 -33.08 -3.96
N LEU A 513 0.18 -34.19 -4.68
CA LEU A 513 -0.93 -35.10 -4.37
C LEU A 513 -0.78 -35.71 -2.96
N TYR A 514 0.44 -36.14 -2.61
CA TYR A 514 0.75 -36.59 -1.25
C TYR A 514 0.49 -35.50 -0.20
N SER A 515 0.94 -34.27 -0.49
CA SER A 515 0.71 -33.08 0.34
C SER A 515 -0.78 -32.83 0.62
N VAL A 516 -1.63 -32.88 -0.42
CA VAL A 516 -3.09 -32.76 -0.30
C VAL A 516 -3.67 -33.91 0.53
N ALA A 517 -3.32 -35.16 0.20
CA ALA A 517 -3.81 -36.33 0.91
C ALA A 517 -3.46 -36.29 2.40
N LEU A 518 -2.28 -35.77 2.76
CA LEU A 518 -1.86 -35.58 4.14
C LEU A 518 -2.84 -34.65 4.91
N LEU A 519 -3.24 -33.53 4.31
CA LEU A 519 -4.19 -32.59 4.94
C LEU A 519 -5.58 -33.22 5.12
N TYR A 520 -6.11 -33.86 4.08
CA TYR A 520 -7.44 -34.49 4.08
C TYR A 520 -7.53 -35.76 4.95
N SER A 521 -6.42 -36.44 5.23
CA SER A 521 -6.40 -37.63 6.10
C SER A 521 -6.83 -37.33 7.56
N LYS A 522 -6.80 -36.05 7.96
CA LYS A 522 -7.12 -35.54 9.31
C LYS A 522 -8.21 -34.50 9.34
N GLY A 523 -8.20 -33.55 8.41
CA GLY A 523 -9.21 -32.49 8.34
C GLY A 523 -10.48 -32.99 7.67
N ASN A 524 -11.63 -32.56 8.19
CA ASN A 524 -12.85 -32.57 7.39
C ASN A 524 -13.10 -31.15 6.91
N ILE A 525 -13.24 -30.95 5.60
CA ILE A 525 -13.84 -29.73 5.06
C ILE A 525 -15.31 -29.85 5.42
N GLY A 526 -15.74 -29.19 6.51
CA GLY A 526 -17.11 -29.32 7.00
C GLY A 526 -18.15 -29.11 5.89
N ASP A 527 -19.34 -29.67 6.05
CA ASP A 527 -20.38 -29.91 5.03
C ASP A 527 -20.78 -28.70 4.16
N LYS A 528 -20.42 -27.47 4.55
CA LYS A 528 -20.70 -26.22 3.82
C LYS A 528 -19.64 -25.82 2.78
N ARG A 529 -18.56 -26.58 2.63
CA ARG A 529 -17.45 -26.24 1.73
C ARG A 529 -17.23 -27.38 0.75
N ILE A 530 -17.16 -27.07 -0.55
CA ILE A 530 -17.04 -28.06 -1.62
C ILE A 530 -15.55 -28.21 -1.96
N PRO A 531 -14.90 -29.36 -1.68
CA PRO A 531 -13.52 -29.64 -2.10
C PRO A 531 -13.40 -29.60 -3.63
N LEU A 532 -12.32 -29.06 -4.19
CA LEU A 532 -12.07 -29.13 -5.63
C LEU A 532 -11.96 -30.56 -6.12
N LEU A 533 -11.37 -31.43 -5.31
CA LEU A 533 -10.99 -32.77 -5.72
C LEU A 533 -12.03 -33.82 -5.34
N ASN A 534 -13.16 -33.40 -4.75
CA ASN A 534 -14.14 -34.28 -4.10
C ASN A 534 -13.44 -35.37 -3.25
N LEU A 535 -12.35 -34.95 -2.60
CA LEU A 535 -11.48 -35.79 -1.81
C LEU A 535 -12.02 -35.81 -0.39
N ASP A 536 -12.40 -36.99 0.07
CA ASP A 536 -12.79 -37.19 1.45
C ASP A 536 -11.64 -37.82 2.24
N ARG A 537 -11.82 -37.89 3.56
CA ARG A 537 -10.84 -38.47 4.47
C ARG A 537 -10.50 -39.92 4.13
N THR A 538 -11.45 -40.70 3.63
CA THR A 538 -11.27 -42.11 3.31
C THR A 538 -10.39 -42.26 2.06
N LYS A 539 -10.74 -41.53 0.98
CA LYS A 539 -9.94 -41.47 -0.25
C LYS A 539 -8.53 -40.96 0.01
N ALA A 540 -8.39 -39.89 0.80
CA ALA A 540 -7.07 -39.35 1.16
C ALA A 540 -6.20 -40.39 1.89
N ARG A 541 -6.79 -41.19 2.78
CA ARG A 541 -6.07 -42.26 3.47
C ARG A 541 -5.70 -43.42 2.54
N ASP A 542 -6.57 -43.79 1.61
CA ASP A 542 -6.27 -44.78 0.57
C ASP A 542 -5.11 -44.31 -0.33
N ILE A 543 -5.12 -43.04 -0.76
CA ILE A 543 -4.00 -42.43 -1.51
C ILE A 543 -2.70 -42.55 -0.71
N LEU A 544 -2.68 -42.15 0.56
CA LEU A 544 -1.48 -42.27 1.41
C LEU A 544 -1.02 -43.71 1.59
N GLN A 545 -1.94 -44.66 1.77
CA GLN A 545 -1.59 -46.09 1.91
C GLN A 545 -0.94 -46.63 0.64
N ARG A 546 -1.48 -46.28 -0.54
CA ARG A 546 -0.93 -46.66 -1.84
C ARG A 546 0.42 -45.99 -2.11
N MET A 547 0.56 -44.70 -1.78
CA MET A 547 1.79 -43.93 -2.02
C MET A 547 2.94 -44.27 -1.06
N CYS A 548 2.66 -44.81 0.12
CA CYS A 548 3.69 -45.13 1.11
C CYS A 548 3.93 -46.63 1.28
N GLU A 549 3.24 -47.49 0.51
CA GLU A 549 3.26 -48.95 0.66
C GLU A 549 3.04 -49.43 2.12
N ILE A 550 2.27 -48.66 2.90
CA ILE A 550 2.10 -48.91 4.33
C ILE A 550 1.20 -50.15 4.53
N ARG A 551 1.81 -51.28 4.86
CA ARG A 551 1.11 -52.57 5.08
C ARG A 551 0.49 -52.71 6.48
N LEU A 552 0.92 -51.92 7.48
CA LEU A 552 0.50 -52.05 8.88
C LEU A 552 -0.20 -50.79 9.43
N LYS A 553 -1.29 -50.99 10.20
CA LYS A 553 -2.05 -49.90 10.86
C LYS A 553 -1.22 -49.03 11.81
N LYS A 554 -0.15 -49.58 12.42
CA LYS A 554 0.73 -48.87 13.36
C LYS A 554 1.58 -47.79 12.65
N ASP A 555 2.08 -48.10 11.46
CA ASP A 555 2.91 -47.17 10.66
C ASP A 555 2.05 -46.02 10.10
N PHE A 556 0.79 -46.32 9.75
CA PHE A 556 -0.18 -45.30 9.35
C PHE A 556 -0.55 -44.35 10.50
N ALA A 557 -0.57 -44.84 11.75
CA ALA A 557 -0.82 -44.02 12.93
C ALA A 557 0.36 -43.10 13.28
N LEU A 558 1.59 -43.46 12.88
CA LEU A 558 2.77 -42.58 12.97
C LEU A 558 2.72 -41.49 11.89
N LEU A 559 2.38 -41.86 10.65
CA LEU A 559 2.19 -40.93 9.52
C LEU A 559 1.06 -39.91 9.79
N VAL A 560 -0.05 -40.40 10.32
CA VAL A 560 -1.31 -39.66 10.51
C VAL A 560 -1.61 -39.56 12.00
N GLY A 561 -0.61 -39.32 12.86
CA GLY A 561 -0.77 -39.31 14.33
C GLY A 561 -1.51 -38.09 14.91
N ARG A 562 -1.77 -38.10 16.24
CA ARG A 562 -2.38 -36.96 16.98
C ARG A 562 -1.39 -35.80 17.19
N ASP A 563 -0.10 -36.11 17.29
CA ASP A 563 0.95 -35.15 17.62
C ASP A 563 1.54 -34.55 16.34
N TYR A 564 1.29 -33.25 16.10
CA TYR A 564 1.68 -32.59 14.85
C TYR A 564 3.21 -32.52 14.69
N PHE A 565 3.96 -32.43 15.79
CA PHE A 565 5.43 -32.42 15.76
C PHE A 565 6.07 -33.78 15.47
N ARG A 566 5.33 -34.87 15.73
CA ARG A 566 5.75 -36.23 15.33
C ARG A 566 5.27 -36.62 13.94
N ARG A 567 4.60 -35.71 13.22
CA ARG A 567 4.40 -35.87 11.77
C ARG A 567 5.75 -35.66 11.14
N MET A 568 6.48 -36.75 10.93
CA MET A 568 7.82 -36.82 10.35
C MET A 568 7.90 -36.29 8.91
N TYR A 569 7.14 -35.25 8.49
CA TYR A 569 7.17 -34.83 7.08
C TYR A 569 7.14 -33.31 6.89
N ILE A 570 6.24 -32.53 7.50
CA ILE A 570 6.13 -31.07 7.16
C ILE A 570 7.38 -30.25 7.54
N ASN A 571 8.14 -30.72 8.55
CA ASN A 571 9.42 -30.13 8.96
C ASN A 571 10.63 -30.94 8.48
N GLU A 572 10.43 -32.08 7.80
CA GLU A 572 11.56 -32.85 7.29
C GLU A 572 12.29 -32.06 6.23
N PRO A 573 13.62 -32.04 6.26
CA PRO A 573 14.42 -31.37 5.25
C PRO A 573 13.99 -31.74 3.83
N GLY A 574 13.71 -33.02 3.56
CA GLY A 574 13.28 -33.48 2.24
C GLY A 574 11.90 -32.96 1.81
N PHE A 575 10.91 -32.87 2.70
CA PHE A 575 9.61 -32.30 2.31
C PHE A 575 9.73 -30.79 2.10
N VAL A 576 10.48 -30.11 2.96
CA VAL A 576 10.67 -28.66 2.91
C VAL A 576 11.46 -28.26 1.66
N SER A 577 12.55 -28.95 1.36
CA SER A 577 13.32 -28.73 0.13
C SER A 577 12.60 -29.21 -1.12
N GLY A 578 11.57 -30.04 -0.93
CA GLY A 578 10.86 -30.71 -2.01
C GLY A 578 11.61 -31.89 -2.58
N ASP A 579 12.71 -32.33 -1.98
CA ASP A 579 13.52 -33.49 -2.41
C ASP A 579 13.09 -34.81 -1.79
N MET A 580 12.04 -34.82 -0.97
CA MET A 580 11.53 -36.03 -0.32
C MET A 580 11.36 -37.15 -1.35
N GLU A 581 12.01 -38.29 -1.12
CA GLU A 581 11.75 -39.51 -1.85
C GLU A 581 10.34 -39.98 -1.52
N VAL A 582 9.38 -39.62 -2.37
CA VAL A 582 8.16 -40.40 -2.51
C VAL A 582 8.63 -41.70 -3.17
N PRO A 583 8.39 -42.89 -2.60
CA PRO A 583 8.99 -44.12 -3.11
C PRO A 583 8.81 -44.22 -4.62
N TYR A 584 9.90 -44.28 -5.37
CA TYR A 584 9.88 -44.35 -6.85
C TYR A 584 9.08 -45.56 -7.36
N ASN A 585 8.92 -46.58 -6.51
CA ASN A 585 8.19 -47.82 -6.78
C ASN A 585 6.69 -47.74 -6.51
N VAL A 586 6.14 -46.56 -6.12
CA VAL A 586 4.69 -46.35 -6.14
C VAL A 586 4.26 -46.52 -7.60
N ARG A 587 3.71 -47.69 -7.92
CA ARG A 587 2.88 -47.86 -9.11
C ARG A 587 1.75 -46.87 -8.95
N PHE A 588 1.87 -45.70 -9.57
CA PHE A 588 0.76 -44.80 -9.77
C PHE A 588 -0.28 -45.61 -10.53
N THR A 589 -1.22 -46.18 -9.78
CA THR A 589 -2.31 -46.97 -10.35
C THR A 589 -2.99 -46.10 -11.39
N THR A 590 -3.49 -46.69 -12.49
CA THR A 590 -4.21 -45.95 -13.55
C THR A 590 -5.23 -44.96 -12.96
N SER A 591 -5.90 -45.35 -11.88
CA SER A 591 -6.85 -44.50 -11.14
C SER A 591 -6.27 -43.20 -10.54
N LEU A 592 -5.00 -43.15 -10.14
CA LEU A 592 -4.36 -41.92 -9.63
C LEU A 592 -3.89 -41.02 -10.77
N GLU A 593 -3.49 -41.60 -11.90
CA GLU A 593 -3.19 -40.83 -13.11
C GLU A 593 -4.47 -40.25 -13.72
N ASP A 594 -5.57 -41.01 -13.71
CA ASP A 594 -6.89 -40.54 -14.13
C ASP A 594 -7.38 -39.40 -13.23
N LEU A 595 -7.18 -39.51 -11.90
CA LEU A 595 -7.48 -38.41 -10.97
C LEU A 595 -6.68 -37.15 -11.31
N LEU A 596 -5.37 -37.27 -11.56
CA LEU A 596 -4.54 -36.11 -11.91
C LEU A 596 -4.88 -35.52 -13.29
N ARG A 597 -5.27 -36.34 -14.25
CA ARG A 597 -5.79 -35.88 -15.55
C ARG A 597 -7.12 -35.15 -15.41
N GLU A 598 -8.00 -35.63 -14.55
CA GLU A 598 -9.27 -34.95 -14.27
C GLU A 598 -9.02 -33.57 -13.64
N ILE A 599 -8.00 -33.45 -12.80
CA ILE A 599 -7.61 -32.21 -12.11
C ILE A 599 -7.10 -31.14 -13.08
N GLU A 600 -6.36 -31.54 -14.11
CA GLU A 600 -5.81 -30.67 -15.15
C GLU A 600 -6.90 -29.85 -15.85
N HIS A 601 -8.11 -30.39 -15.96
CA HIS A 601 -9.24 -29.76 -16.65
C HIS A 601 -10.22 -29.03 -15.70
N ARG A 602 -9.94 -28.95 -14.40
CA ARG A 602 -10.82 -28.26 -13.44
C ARG A 602 -10.61 -26.73 -13.49
N PRO A 603 -11.68 -25.93 -13.29
CA PRO A 603 -11.59 -24.47 -13.31
C PRO A 603 -10.72 -23.94 -12.16
N THR A 604 -10.10 -22.78 -12.37
CA THR A 604 -9.30 -22.06 -11.37
C THR A 604 -10.09 -21.86 -10.09
N LEU A 605 -9.48 -22.15 -8.92
CA LEU A 605 -10.14 -21.80 -7.67
C LEU A 605 -10.10 -20.29 -7.49
N LYS A 606 -11.25 -19.64 -7.61
CA LYS A 606 -11.42 -18.36 -6.93
C LYS A 606 -11.58 -18.69 -5.45
N LEU A 607 -10.49 -18.58 -4.69
CA LEU A 607 -10.57 -18.24 -3.27
C LEU A 607 -11.12 -16.81 -3.18
N SER A 608 -12.35 -16.59 -3.65
CA SER A 608 -13.18 -15.54 -3.07
C SER A 608 -13.16 -15.76 -1.56
N PRO A 609 -13.29 -14.72 -0.73
CA PRO A 609 -13.53 -14.94 0.69
C PRO A 609 -14.71 -15.92 0.79
N LEU A 610 -14.42 -17.17 1.13
CA LEU A 610 -15.40 -18.24 1.30
C LEU A 610 -16.03 -18.03 2.67
N PHE A 611 -16.79 -16.93 2.74
CA PHE A 611 -17.68 -16.54 3.83
C PHE A 611 -18.86 -15.78 3.25
#